data_AF-A0A067CXG8-F1
#
_entry.id   AF-A0A067CXG8-F1
#
_cell.length_a   1.000
_cell.length_b   1.000
_cell.length_c   1.000
_cell.angle_alpha   90.00
_cell.angle_beta   90.00
_cell.angle_gamma   90.00
#
_symmetry.space_group_name_H-M   'P 1'
#
loop_
_entity.id
_entity.type
_entity.pdbx_description
1 polymer ?
#
loop_
_entity_poly.entity_id
_entity_poly.type
_entity_poly.pdbx_seq_one_letter_code
_entity_poly.pdbx_strand_id
1 'polypeptide(L)'
;MGSDAPEVCQLCRERQAAVLCNPCDAKLCSPCWTHLHASVATVRGHTTTPLVCEAPPPPTVEASEAREIIAFEAFNAVNKKTLDAHAEFLTTSESLTPASAGGVVAFNARMESLQTNVNELMEARDELLAGVFARSPVLRQRLATVEPGTLLNIAALGANSYKKLERMASHYEVSEANEEELRTSLQIARPGTPEYDELAAAMDATLKYKMQLQADRYAECMHLYTYSAALRAKVRQALAMPSL
;
A
#
# COMPACT_ATOMS: atom_id res chain seq x y z
N MET A 1 38.60 1.08 14.92
CA MET A 1 38.17 2.41 15.37
C MET A 1 38.11 3.32 14.17
N GLY A 2 36.92 3.49 13.60
CA GLY A 2 36.60 4.44 12.54
C GLY A 2 35.11 4.73 12.69
N SER A 3 34.78 5.99 12.94
CA SER A 3 33.43 6.46 13.25
C SER A 3 32.57 6.43 11.99
N ASP A 4 31.69 5.43 11.85
CA ASP A 4 30.63 5.39 10.81
C ASP A 4 29.51 6.39 11.15
N ALA A 5 29.85 7.66 11.18
CA ALA A 5 28.86 8.72 11.10
C ALA A 5 28.49 8.87 9.61
N PRO A 6 27.20 8.79 9.23
CA PRO A 6 26.81 9.02 7.84
C PRO A 6 27.26 10.42 7.43
N GLU A 7 28.12 10.49 6.42
CA GLU A 7 28.66 11.76 5.96
C GLU A 7 27.54 12.59 5.33
N VAL A 8 27.21 13.70 5.97
CA VAL A 8 26.17 14.63 5.50
C VAL A 8 26.71 15.59 4.44
N CYS A 9 25.84 16.05 3.56
CA CYS A 9 26.13 17.04 2.54
C CYS A 9 26.70 18.31 3.20
N GLN A 10 27.88 18.72 2.76
CA GLN A 10 28.55 19.90 3.32
C GLN A 10 27.85 21.22 2.98
N LEU A 11 26.99 21.24 1.95
CA LEU A 11 26.25 22.43 1.54
C LEU A 11 24.93 22.60 2.32
N CYS A 12 24.04 21.60 2.30
CA CYS A 12 22.75 21.72 2.97
C CYS A 12 22.74 21.18 4.40
N ARG A 13 23.68 20.31 4.78
CA ARG A 13 23.75 19.61 6.09
C ARG A 13 22.51 18.79 6.48
N GLU A 14 21.52 18.69 5.61
CA GLU A 14 20.26 17.98 5.84
C GLU A 14 20.25 16.57 5.24
N ARG A 15 20.96 16.37 4.13
CA ARG A 15 20.89 15.14 3.33
C ARG A 15 22.23 14.42 3.36
N GLN A 16 22.21 13.10 3.19
CA GLN A 16 23.43 12.31 3.07
C GLN A 16 24.22 12.71 1.82
N ALA A 17 25.55 12.77 1.95
CA ALA A 17 26.43 13.01 0.81
C ALA A 17 26.39 11.80 -0.13
N ALA A 18 26.17 12.07 -1.41
CA ALA A 18 26.10 11.06 -2.47
C ALA A 18 27.32 11.10 -3.39
N VAL A 19 27.92 12.29 -3.55
CA VAL A 19 29.06 12.51 -4.45
C VAL A 19 30.16 13.31 -3.76
N LEU A 20 31.40 12.97 -4.09
CA LEU A 20 32.59 13.76 -3.80
C LEU A 20 32.96 14.57 -5.04
N CYS A 21 33.06 15.87 -4.91
CA CYS A 21 33.65 16.75 -5.93
C CYS A 21 35.17 16.61 -5.89
N ASN A 22 35.79 15.99 -6.89
CA ASN A 22 37.23 15.71 -6.85
C ASN A 22 38.10 16.98 -6.79
N PRO A 23 37.81 18.06 -7.55
CA PRO A 23 38.62 19.28 -7.48
C PRO A 23 38.39 20.12 -6.22
N CYS A 24 37.23 19.98 -5.56
CA CYS A 24 36.90 20.75 -4.36
C CYS A 24 37.08 19.96 -3.05
N ASP A 25 37.33 18.66 -3.14
CA ASP A 25 37.26 17.71 -2.03
C ASP A 25 35.97 17.85 -1.18
N ALA A 26 34.87 18.20 -1.86
CA ALA A 26 33.61 18.57 -1.22
C ALA A 26 32.57 17.46 -1.34
N LYS A 27 31.99 17.04 -0.22
CA LYS A 27 30.99 15.98 -0.14
C LYS A 27 29.58 16.56 -0.23
N LEU A 28 28.86 16.24 -1.30
CA LEU A 28 27.58 16.87 -1.65
C LEU A 28 26.49 15.81 -1.87
N CYS A 29 25.24 16.15 -1.56
CA CYS A 29 24.09 15.38 -2.02
C CYS A 29 23.82 15.69 -3.51
N SER A 30 23.19 14.76 -4.24
CA SER A 30 22.96 14.91 -5.68
C SER A 30 22.25 16.22 -6.09
N PRO A 31 21.23 16.73 -5.36
CA PRO A 31 20.61 18.01 -5.69
C PRO A 31 21.54 19.20 -5.54
N CYS A 32 22.33 19.23 -4.45
CA CYS A 32 23.31 20.29 -4.20
C CYS A 32 24.42 20.28 -5.24
N TRP A 33 24.87 19.09 -5.65
CA TRP A 33 25.82 18.91 -6.74
C TRP A 33 25.29 19.53 -8.04
N THR A 34 24.13 19.07 -8.51
CA THR A 34 23.52 19.51 -9.77
C THR A 34 23.29 21.03 -9.77
N HIS A 35 22.76 21.57 -8.68
CA HIS A 35 22.48 23.00 -8.58
C HIS A 35 23.77 23.84 -8.64
N LEU A 36 24.78 23.47 -7.86
CA LEU A 36 26.05 24.21 -7.82
C LEU A 36 26.81 24.12 -9.15
N HIS A 37 26.84 22.93 -9.76
CA HIS A 37 27.63 22.66 -10.97
C HIS A 37 26.91 23.07 -12.27
N ALA A 38 25.59 23.25 -12.25
CA ALA A 38 24.88 23.92 -13.33
C ALA A 38 25.06 25.45 -13.27
N SER A 39 24.97 26.02 -12.05
CA SER A 39 24.82 27.47 -11.85
C SER A 39 26.16 28.23 -11.82
N VAL A 40 27.25 27.60 -11.40
CA VAL A 40 28.55 28.27 -11.21
C VAL A 40 29.53 27.84 -12.28
N ALA A 41 29.90 28.77 -13.18
CA ALA A 41 30.76 28.48 -14.34
C ALA A 41 32.15 27.93 -13.96
N THR A 42 32.71 28.36 -12.84
CA THR A 42 34.05 27.94 -12.37
C THR A 42 34.10 26.50 -11.89
N VAL A 43 32.99 25.94 -11.42
CA VAL A 43 32.94 24.55 -10.90
C VAL A 43 32.24 23.59 -11.85
N ARG A 44 31.57 24.08 -12.90
CA ARG A 44 30.83 23.26 -13.88
C ARG A 44 31.62 22.08 -14.47
N GLY A 45 32.93 22.24 -14.63
CA GLY A 45 33.81 21.20 -15.19
C GLY A 45 34.36 20.20 -14.17
N HIS A 46 33.98 20.31 -12.89
CA HIS A 46 34.50 19.42 -11.86
C HIS A 46 33.97 17.99 -12.02
N THR A 47 34.85 17.01 -11.81
CA THR A 47 34.50 15.59 -11.85
C THR A 47 34.07 15.10 -10.47
N THR A 48 33.25 14.04 -10.44
CA THR A 48 32.77 13.43 -9.20
C THR A 48 33.25 12.01 -9.00
N THR A 49 33.36 11.63 -7.73
CA THR A 49 33.45 10.23 -7.29
C THR A 49 32.21 9.90 -6.45
N PRO A 50 31.43 8.85 -6.77
CA PRO A 50 30.30 8.43 -5.95
C PRO A 50 30.79 7.91 -4.58
N LEU A 51 30.15 8.32 -3.48
CA LEU A 51 30.67 8.07 -2.13
C LEU A 51 30.23 6.74 -1.49
N VAL A 52 29.00 6.23 -1.64
CA VAL A 52 28.62 4.85 -1.23
C VAL A 52 27.37 4.35 -1.99
N CYS A 53 27.41 3.05 -2.32
CA CYS A 53 26.41 2.10 -2.84
C CYS A 53 25.07 2.64 -3.34
N GLU A 54 24.85 2.44 -4.63
CA GLU A 54 23.56 2.52 -5.29
C GLU A 54 22.47 1.84 -4.44
N ALA A 55 21.58 2.65 -3.88
CA ALA A 55 20.20 2.19 -3.75
C ALA A 55 19.77 1.74 -5.15
N PRO A 56 19.15 0.56 -5.31
CA PRO A 56 18.74 0.07 -6.61
C PRO A 56 17.92 1.15 -7.32
N PRO A 57 18.06 1.27 -8.66
CA PRO A 57 17.32 2.26 -9.42
C PRO A 57 15.83 2.17 -9.06
N PRO A 58 15.13 3.32 -8.95
CA PRO A 58 13.71 3.31 -8.65
C PRO A 58 13.02 2.35 -9.62
N PRO A 59 12.13 1.46 -9.12
CA PRO A 59 11.46 0.51 -9.99
C PRO A 59 10.75 1.26 -11.11
N THR A 60 10.73 0.68 -12.32
CA THR A 60 9.94 1.19 -13.43
C THR A 60 8.48 1.33 -13.01
N VAL A 61 7.74 2.26 -13.62
CA VAL A 61 6.33 2.53 -13.29
C VAL A 61 5.51 1.23 -13.32
N GLU A 62 5.72 0.40 -14.35
CA GLU A 62 5.08 -0.92 -14.49
C GLU A 62 5.44 -1.90 -13.35
N ALA A 63 6.70 -1.93 -12.91
CA ALA A 63 7.12 -2.77 -11.79
C ALA A 63 6.54 -2.26 -10.45
N SER A 64 6.34 -0.95 -10.30
CA SER A 64 5.69 -0.37 -9.13
C SER A 64 4.20 -0.71 -9.08
N GLU A 65 3.50 -0.64 -10.21
CA GLU A 65 2.08 -1.00 -10.32
C GLU A 65 1.86 -2.49 -10.05
N ALA A 66 2.67 -3.37 -10.64
CA ALA A 66 2.58 -4.82 -10.38
C ALA A 66 2.82 -5.17 -8.90
N ARG A 67 3.81 -4.53 -8.26
CA ARG A 67 4.08 -4.73 -6.82
C ARG A 67 2.91 -4.28 -5.95
N GLU A 68 2.22 -3.21 -6.33
CA GLU A 68 1.04 -2.71 -5.62
C GLU A 68 -0.15 -3.66 -5.77
N ILE A 69 -0.41 -4.18 -6.98
CA ILE A 69 -1.47 -5.16 -7.24
C ILE A 69 -1.28 -6.39 -6.37
N ILE A 70 -0.09 -7.00 -6.38
CA ILE A 70 0.24 -8.18 -5.57
C ILE A 70 0.02 -7.91 -4.06
N ALA A 71 0.39 -6.72 -3.59
CA ALA A 71 0.20 -6.34 -2.20
C ALA A 71 -1.28 -6.24 -1.83
N PHE A 72 -2.09 -5.67 -2.72
CA PHE A 72 -3.53 -5.58 -2.55
C PHE A 72 -4.20 -6.95 -2.59
N GLU A 73 -3.79 -7.86 -3.47
CA GLU A 73 -4.31 -9.23 -3.51
C GLU A 73 -4.04 -9.97 -2.20
N ALA A 74 -2.81 -9.90 -1.70
CA ALA A 74 -2.44 -10.50 -0.43
C ALA A 74 -3.27 -9.92 0.73
N PHE A 75 -3.41 -8.60 0.78
CA PHE A 75 -4.26 -7.92 1.76
C PHE A 75 -5.72 -8.36 1.65
N ASN A 76 -6.29 -8.38 0.43
CA ASN A 76 -7.70 -8.72 0.20
C ASN A 76 -8.00 -10.16 0.69
N ALA A 77 -7.11 -11.10 0.40
CA ALA A 77 -7.25 -12.50 0.83
C ALA A 77 -7.28 -12.63 2.36
N VAL A 78 -6.40 -11.92 3.07
CA VAL A 78 -6.37 -11.96 4.54
C VAL A 78 -7.52 -11.15 5.15
N ASN A 79 -7.89 -10.01 4.55
CA ASN A 79 -9.03 -9.22 5.00
C ASN A 79 -10.34 -10.03 4.96
N LYS A 80 -10.59 -10.76 3.86
CA LYS A 80 -11.73 -11.67 3.74
C LYS A 80 -11.72 -12.74 4.83
N LYS A 81 -10.60 -13.46 5.00
CA LYS A 81 -10.44 -14.47 6.07
C LYS A 81 -10.69 -13.90 7.46
N THR A 82 -10.23 -12.67 7.72
CA THR A 82 -10.43 -11.98 9.00
C THR A 82 -11.91 -11.69 9.24
N LEU A 83 -12.63 -11.21 8.22
CA LEU A 83 -14.05 -10.92 8.31
C LEU A 83 -14.87 -12.20 8.50
N ASP A 84 -14.54 -13.27 7.79
CA ASP A 84 -15.18 -14.59 7.92
C ASP A 84 -14.97 -15.19 9.31
N ALA A 85 -13.73 -15.17 9.82
CA ALA A 85 -13.41 -15.65 11.17
C ALA A 85 -14.12 -14.83 12.26
N HIS A 86 -14.21 -13.51 12.09
CA HIS A 86 -14.96 -12.66 13.01
C HIS A 86 -16.47 -12.94 12.97
N ALA A 87 -17.03 -13.24 11.80
CA ALA A 87 -18.43 -13.65 11.68
C ALA A 87 -18.71 -15.01 12.35
N GLU A 88 -17.79 -15.97 12.20
CA GLU A 88 -17.88 -17.26 12.90
C GLU A 88 -17.80 -17.10 14.42
N PHE A 89 -16.88 -16.26 14.90
CA PHE A 89 -16.76 -15.95 16.34
C PHE A 89 -18.07 -15.39 16.90
N LEU A 90 -18.67 -14.39 16.23
CA LEU A 90 -19.95 -13.82 16.65
C LEU A 90 -21.07 -14.86 16.64
N THR A 91 -21.19 -15.63 15.56
CA THR A 91 -22.21 -16.66 15.43
C THR A 91 -22.08 -17.74 16.51
N THR A 92 -20.85 -18.12 16.85
CA THR A 92 -20.58 -19.09 17.92
C THR A 92 -20.87 -18.48 19.29
N SER A 93 -20.53 -17.20 19.51
CA SER A 93 -20.80 -16.50 20.77
C SER A 93 -22.29 -16.31 21.06
N GLU A 94 -23.10 -16.14 20.01
CA GLU A 94 -24.56 -15.97 20.10
C GLU A 94 -25.31 -17.30 20.19
N SER A 95 -24.65 -18.42 19.91
CA SER A 95 -25.24 -19.75 20.05
C SER A 95 -25.50 -20.10 21.53
N LEU A 96 -26.60 -20.80 21.82
CA LEU A 96 -27.01 -21.14 23.18
C LEU A 96 -25.88 -21.81 23.96
N THR A 97 -25.60 -21.30 25.16
CA THR A 97 -24.58 -21.84 26.06
C THR A 97 -24.86 -23.30 26.41
N PRO A 98 -23.82 -24.16 26.50
CA PRO A 98 -24.00 -25.60 26.73
C PRO A 98 -24.74 -25.93 28.03
N ALA A 99 -25.61 -26.93 28.00
CA ALA A 99 -26.43 -27.36 29.14
C ALA A 99 -25.68 -28.23 30.18
N SER A 100 -24.41 -28.57 29.94
CA SER A 100 -23.60 -29.43 30.82
C SER A 100 -22.23 -28.83 31.10
N ALA A 101 -21.64 -29.17 32.25
CA ALA A 101 -20.31 -28.71 32.64
C ALA A 101 -19.22 -29.07 31.60
N GLY A 102 -19.27 -30.30 31.04
CA GLY A 102 -18.36 -30.71 29.97
C GLY A 102 -18.58 -29.93 28.67
N GLY A 103 -19.83 -29.57 28.37
CA GLY A 103 -20.15 -28.68 27.26
C GLY A 103 -19.58 -27.27 27.45
N VAL A 104 -19.69 -26.69 28.64
CA VAL A 104 -19.18 -25.34 28.95
C VAL A 104 -17.66 -25.28 28.74
N VAL A 105 -16.91 -26.29 29.17
CA VAL A 105 -15.46 -26.35 28.96
C VAL A 105 -15.12 -26.40 27.46
N ALA A 106 -15.80 -27.26 26.69
CA ALA A 106 -15.57 -27.37 25.25
C ALA A 106 -15.93 -26.09 24.48
N PHE A 107 -17.02 -25.43 24.88
CA PHE A 107 -17.42 -24.14 24.33
C PHE A 107 -16.40 -23.05 24.61
N ASN A 108 -15.95 -22.92 25.86
CA ASN A 108 -14.93 -21.93 26.23
C ASN A 108 -13.62 -22.16 25.46
N ALA A 109 -13.15 -23.40 25.37
CA ALA A 109 -11.96 -23.74 24.60
C ALA A 109 -12.11 -23.38 23.10
N ARG A 110 -13.29 -23.60 22.52
CA ARG A 110 -13.59 -23.18 21.14
C ARG A 110 -13.58 -21.67 20.99
N MET A 111 -14.21 -20.94 21.92
CA MET A 111 -14.26 -19.49 21.90
C MET A 111 -12.86 -18.86 22.04
N GLU A 112 -12.01 -19.39 22.93
CA GLU A 112 -10.62 -18.96 23.08
C GLU A 112 -9.80 -19.20 21.80
N SER A 113 -9.98 -20.37 21.17
CA SER A 113 -9.33 -20.70 19.90
C SER A 113 -9.76 -19.75 18.78
N LEU A 114 -11.07 -19.50 18.64
CA LEU A 114 -11.59 -18.56 17.63
C LEU A 114 -11.11 -17.13 17.88
N GLN A 115 -11.10 -16.67 19.13
CA GLN A 115 -10.59 -15.34 19.47
C GLN A 115 -9.10 -15.20 19.13
N THR A 116 -8.30 -16.23 19.41
CA THR A 116 -6.87 -16.24 19.08
C THR A 116 -6.66 -16.14 17.56
N ASN A 117 -7.37 -16.96 16.78
CA ASN A 117 -7.33 -16.92 15.33
C ASN A 117 -7.75 -15.54 14.76
N VAL A 118 -8.82 -14.94 15.28
CA VAL A 118 -9.27 -13.59 14.86
C VAL A 118 -8.18 -12.55 15.14
N ASN A 119 -7.54 -12.60 16.32
CA ASN A 119 -6.49 -11.66 16.68
C ASN A 119 -5.27 -11.79 15.76
N GLU A 120 -4.82 -13.02 15.47
CA GLU A 120 -3.71 -13.28 14.55
C GLU A 120 -4.01 -12.76 13.14
N LEU A 121 -5.22 -13.02 12.63
CA LEU A 121 -5.65 -12.55 11.32
C LEU A 121 -5.77 -11.02 11.26
N MET A 122 -6.25 -10.37 12.32
CA MET A 122 -6.27 -8.91 12.41
C MET A 122 -4.87 -8.30 12.36
N GLU A 123 -3.91 -8.90 13.08
CA GLU A 123 -2.53 -8.44 13.07
C GLU A 123 -1.90 -8.59 11.67
N ALA A 124 -2.04 -9.76 11.05
CA ALA A 124 -1.55 -10.03 9.70
C ALA A 124 -2.20 -9.12 8.64
N ARG A 125 -3.51 -8.86 8.77
CA ARG A 125 -4.25 -7.94 7.88
C ARG A 125 -3.66 -6.53 7.92
N ASP A 126 -3.39 -6.02 9.12
CA ASP A 126 -2.86 -4.66 9.29
C ASP A 126 -1.40 -4.57 8.79
N GLU A 127 -0.61 -5.64 8.93
CA GLU A 127 0.74 -5.72 8.34
C GLU A 127 0.71 -5.71 6.82
N LEU A 128 -0.19 -6.49 6.20
CA LEU A 128 -0.35 -6.51 4.76
C LEU A 128 -0.86 -5.18 4.22
N LEU A 129 -1.80 -4.54 4.92
CA LEU A 129 -2.25 -3.20 4.58
C LEU A 129 -1.11 -2.19 4.67
N ALA A 130 -0.25 -2.28 5.69
CA ALA A 130 0.95 -1.46 5.77
C ALA A 130 1.91 -1.71 4.58
N GLY A 131 2.01 -2.96 4.11
CA GLY A 131 2.71 -3.31 2.89
C GLY A 131 2.14 -2.66 1.62
N VAL A 132 0.81 -2.54 1.52
CA VAL A 132 0.14 -1.80 0.44
C VAL A 132 0.58 -0.33 0.45
N PHE A 133 0.55 0.32 1.62
CA PHE A 133 1.03 1.70 1.76
C PHE A 133 2.49 1.87 1.33
N ALA A 134 3.36 0.93 1.65
CA ALA A 134 4.77 1.00 1.28
C ALA A 134 4.98 0.90 -0.24
N ARG A 135 4.15 0.13 -0.94
CA ARG A 135 4.29 -0.16 -2.37
C ARG A 135 3.50 0.80 -3.27
N SER A 136 2.44 1.42 -2.77
CA SER A 136 1.61 2.36 -3.53
C SER A 136 2.22 3.78 -3.57
N PRO A 137 2.61 4.31 -4.74
CA PRO A 137 3.06 5.70 -4.86
C PRO A 137 1.97 6.70 -4.48
N VAL A 138 0.72 6.41 -4.86
CA VAL A 138 -0.44 7.28 -4.60
C VAL A 138 -0.71 7.40 -3.11
N LEU A 139 -0.70 6.28 -2.37
CA LEU A 139 -0.90 6.32 -0.92
C LEU A 139 0.26 7.02 -0.22
N ARG A 140 1.51 6.81 -0.65
CA ARG A 140 2.67 7.55 -0.09
C ARG A 140 2.55 9.06 -0.30
N GLN A 141 2.11 9.49 -1.48
CA GLN A 141 1.85 10.89 -1.76
C GLN A 141 0.76 11.46 -0.83
N ARG A 142 -0.35 10.74 -0.66
CA ARG A 142 -1.45 11.14 0.25
C ARG A 142 -1.01 11.16 1.71
N LEU A 143 -0.17 10.23 2.15
CA LEU A 143 0.38 10.21 3.50
C LEU A 143 1.21 11.46 3.81
N ALA A 144 1.97 11.97 2.84
CA ALA A 144 2.78 13.18 3.01
C ALA A 144 1.95 14.44 3.28
N THR A 145 0.65 14.42 2.97
CA THR A 145 -0.27 15.56 3.18
C THR A 145 -1.19 15.37 4.39
N VAL A 146 -1.04 14.30 5.17
CA VAL A 146 -1.90 14.07 6.34
C VAL A 146 -1.51 15.00 7.48
N GLU A 147 -2.47 15.81 7.93
CA GLU A 147 -2.27 16.68 9.08
C GLU A 147 -2.48 15.92 10.40
N PRO A 148 -1.66 16.15 11.45
CA PRO A 148 -1.82 15.48 12.75
C PRO A 148 -3.23 15.62 13.36
N GLY A 149 -3.91 16.75 13.12
CA GLY A 149 -5.26 17.01 13.62
C GLY A 149 -6.35 16.11 13.03
N THR A 150 -6.06 15.39 11.94
CA THR A 150 -6.99 14.44 11.29
C THR A 150 -6.84 13.02 11.82
N LEU A 151 -5.85 12.77 12.69
CA LEU A 151 -5.57 11.45 13.23
C LEU A 151 -6.52 11.12 14.39
N LEU A 152 -7.36 10.12 14.16
CA LEU A 152 -8.30 9.58 15.13
C LEU A 152 -7.81 8.21 15.65
N ASN A 153 -8.55 7.63 16.60
CA ASN A 153 -8.32 6.26 17.09
C ASN A 153 -9.66 5.59 17.41
N ILE A 154 -10.52 5.40 16.40
CA ILE A 154 -11.91 4.95 16.56
C ILE A 154 -12.08 3.59 15.86
N ALA A 155 -11.99 2.51 16.64
CA ALA A 155 -12.02 1.13 16.12
C ALA A 155 -13.28 0.80 15.30
N ALA A 156 -14.44 1.32 15.72
CA ALA A 156 -15.71 1.10 15.01
C ALA A 156 -15.72 1.63 13.57
N LEU A 157 -15.04 2.76 13.32
CA LEU A 157 -14.90 3.30 11.96
C LEU A 157 -13.98 2.42 11.12
N GLY A 158 -12.95 1.84 11.73
CA GLY A 158 -12.05 0.89 11.06
C GLY A 158 -12.76 -0.38 10.57
N ALA A 159 -13.62 -0.97 11.40
CA ALA A 159 -14.38 -2.17 11.03
C ALA A 159 -15.23 -1.98 9.77
N ASN A 160 -15.86 -0.81 9.62
CA ASN A 160 -16.66 -0.48 8.43
C ASN A 160 -15.80 -0.31 7.18
N SER A 161 -14.63 0.32 7.29
CA SER A 161 -13.72 0.48 6.15
C SER A 161 -13.15 -0.86 5.66
N TYR A 162 -12.82 -1.81 6.55
CA TYR A 162 -12.40 -3.15 6.13
C TYR A 162 -13.48 -3.90 5.33
N LYS A 163 -14.75 -3.79 5.73
CA LYS A 163 -15.89 -4.36 4.98
C LYS A 163 -16.13 -3.66 3.64
N LYS A 164 -15.85 -2.36 3.53
CA LYS A 164 -15.94 -1.64 2.26
C LYS A 164 -14.81 -2.08 1.32
N LEU A 165 -13.59 -2.22 1.83
CA LEU A 165 -12.46 -2.69 1.05
C LEU A 165 -12.65 -4.12 0.52
N GLU A 166 -13.27 -5.01 1.32
CA GLU A 166 -13.63 -6.35 0.85
C GLU A 166 -14.64 -6.30 -0.31
N ARG A 167 -15.72 -5.50 -0.17
CA ARG A 167 -16.68 -5.31 -1.26
C ARG A 167 -16.02 -4.72 -2.52
N MET A 168 -15.16 -3.72 -2.36
CA MET A 168 -14.41 -3.12 -3.47
C MET A 168 -13.50 -4.14 -4.15
N ALA A 169 -12.89 -5.07 -3.41
CA ALA A 169 -12.11 -6.16 -3.98
C ALA A 169 -12.98 -7.08 -4.86
N SER A 170 -14.17 -7.46 -4.40
CA SER A 170 -15.11 -8.25 -5.22
C SER A 170 -15.55 -7.50 -6.47
N HIS A 171 -15.83 -6.20 -6.37
CA HIS A 171 -16.16 -5.39 -7.55
C HIS A 171 -14.98 -5.29 -8.53
N TYR A 172 -13.75 -5.28 -8.03
CA TYR A 172 -12.54 -5.31 -8.85
C TYR A 172 -12.44 -6.60 -9.65
N GLU A 173 -12.57 -7.75 -8.99
CA GLU A 173 -12.54 -9.08 -9.63
C GLU A 173 -13.60 -9.20 -10.73
N VAL A 174 -14.84 -8.76 -10.45
CA VAL A 174 -15.92 -8.74 -11.45
C VAL A 174 -15.59 -7.81 -12.61
N SER A 175 -15.01 -6.64 -12.34
CA SER A 175 -14.65 -5.68 -13.39
C SER A 175 -13.50 -6.19 -14.26
N GLU A 176 -12.56 -6.96 -13.71
CA GLU A 176 -11.50 -7.63 -14.47
C GLU A 176 -12.03 -8.73 -15.37
N ALA A 177 -12.96 -9.55 -14.87
CA ALA A 177 -13.64 -10.55 -15.67
C ALA A 177 -14.42 -9.91 -16.83
N ASN A 178 -15.18 -8.84 -16.55
CA ASN A 178 -15.93 -8.10 -17.56
C ASN A 178 -15.02 -7.46 -18.61
N GLU A 179 -13.89 -6.90 -18.19
CA GLU A 179 -12.90 -6.33 -19.11
C GLU A 179 -12.35 -7.38 -20.08
N GLU A 180 -12.00 -8.57 -19.59
CA GLU A 180 -11.51 -9.65 -20.44
C GLU A 180 -12.58 -10.17 -21.42
N GLU A 181 -13.82 -10.30 -20.96
CA GLU A 181 -14.96 -10.69 -21.81
C GLU A 181 -15.25 -9.66 -22.91
N LEU A 182 -15.28 -8.37 -22.54
CA LEU A 182 -15.49 -7.27 -23.49
C LEU A 182 -14.32 -7.15 -24.48
N ARG A 183 -13.08 -7.36 -24.02
CA ARG A 183 -11.89 -7.39 -24.88
C ARG A 183 -12.00 -8.49 -25.92
N THR A 184 -12.38 -9.69 -25.50
CA THR A 184 -12.60 -10.83 -26.40
C THR A 184 -13.72 -10.53 -27.41
N SER A 185 -14.84 -9.96 -26.94
CA SER A 185 -15.97 -9.58 -27.80
C SER A 185 -15.57 -8.52 -28.84
N LEU A 186 -14.80 -7.51 -28.45
CA LEU A 186 -14.31 -6.46 -29.36
C LEU A 186 -13.35 -6.96 -30.43
N GLN A 187 -12.58 -8.02 -30.15
CA GLN A 187 -11.69 -8.64 -31.14
C GLN A 187 -12.47 -9.38 -32.24
N ILE A 188 -13.67 -9.85 -31.94
CA ILE A 188 -14.53 -10.61 -32.86
C ILE A 188 -15.47 -9.66 -33.62
N ALA A 189 -15.95 -8.60 -32.95
CA ALA A 189 -16.86 -7.63 -33.54
C ALA A 189 -16.21 -6.83 -34.68
N ARG A 190 -16.98 -6.59 -35.75
CA ARG A 190 -16.50 -5.82 -36.91
C ARG A 190 -16.53 -4.32 -36.60
N PRO A 191 -15.42 -3.57 -36.78
CA PRO A 191 -15.42 -2.13 -36.60
C PRO A 191 -16.45 -1.40 -37.47
N GLY A 192 -17.10 -0.38 -36.90
CA GLY A 192 -18.11 0.45 -37.56
C GLY A 192 -19.50 -0.17 -37.61
N THR A 193 -19.76 -1.23 -36.84
CA THR A 193 -21.11 -1.75 -36.59
C THR A 193 -21.68 -1.19 -35.28
N PRO A 194 -23.01 -1.12 -35.13
CA PRO A 194 -23.64 -0.73 -33.87
C PRO A 194 -23.21 -1.61 -32.69
N GLU A 195 -23.03 -2.90 -32.93
CA GLU A 195 -22.53 -3.87 -31.93
C GLU A 195 -21.11 -3.52 -31.45
N TYR A 196 -20.21 -3.15 -32.36
CA TYR A 196 -18.86 -2.73 -31.98
C TYR A 196 -18.89 -1.45 -31.15
N ASP A 197 -19.73 -0.48 -31.53
CA ASP A 197 -19.87 0.79 -30.80
C ASP A 197 -20.44 0.57 -29.39
N GLU A 198 -21.42 -0.32 -29.23
CA GLU A 198 -21.97 -0.72 -27.93
C GLU A 198 -20.92 -1.40 -27.04
N LEU A 199 -20.16 -2.36 -27.59
CA LEU A 199 -19.08 -3.05 -26.87
C LEU A 199 -17.96 -2.09 -26.47
N ALA A 200 -17.60 -1.15 -27.35
CA ALA A 200 -16.57 -0.15 -27.08
C ALA A 200 -17.02 0.81 -25.97
N ALA A 201 -18.29 1.22 -25.96
CA ALA A 201 -18.87 2.03 -24.90
C ALA A 201 -18.90 1.26 -23.56
N ALA A 202 -19.23 -0.03 -23.56
CA ALA A 202 -19.20 -0.87 -22.36
C ALA A 202 -17.76 -1.05 -21.82
N MET A 203 -16.78 -1.21 -22.69
CA MET A 203 -15.35 -1.26 -22.33
C MET A 203 -14.92 0.06 -21.66
N ASP A 204 -15.22 1.21 -22.28
CA ASP A 204 -14.90 2.52 -21.71
C ASP A 204 -15.57 2.74 -20.34
N ALA A 205 -16.83 2.34 -20.19
CA ALA A 205 -17.54 2.40 -18.90
C ALA A 205 -16.88 1.52 -17.84
N THR A 206 -16.42 0.31 -18.21
CA THR A 206 -15.74 -0.63 -17.32
C THR A 206 -14.39 -0.09 -16.84
N LEU A 207 -13.59 0.47 -17.75
CA LEU A 207 -12.31 1.09 -17.42
C LEU A 207 -12.49 2.31 -16.51
N LYS A 208 -13.47 3.18 -16.79
CA LYS A 208 -13.83 4.32 -15.91
C LYS A 208 -14.25 3.86 -14.52
N TYR A 209 -15.05 2.80 -14.44
CA TYR A 209 -15.47 2.24 -13.17
C TYR A 209 -14.29 1.67 -12.36
N LYS A 210 -13.36 0.94 -12.99
CA LYS A 210 -12.13 0.46 -12.33
C LYS A 210 -11.27 1.61 -11.80
N MET A 211 -11.11 2.67 -12.59
CA MET A 211 -10.38 3.87 -12.13
C MET A 211 -11.03 4.50 -10.89
N GLN A 212 -12.36 4.62 -10.89
CA GLN A 212 -13.10 5.13 -9.74
C GLN A 212 -12.95 4.22 -8.51
N LEU A 213 -13.11 2.90 -8.70
CA LEU A 213 -12.89 1.92 -7.63
C LEU A 213 -11.48 2.03 -7.04
N GLN A 214 -10.45 2.26 -7.86
CA GLN A 214 -9.08 2.45 -7.35
C GLN A 214 -8.98 3.70 -6.47
N ALA A 215 -9.54 4.81 -6.94
CA ALA A 215 -9.54 6.07 -6.20
C ALA A 215 -10.26 5.93 -4.85
N ASP A 216 -11.38 5.22 -4.83
CA ASP A 216 -12.17 4.94 -3.63
C ASP A 216 -11.44 4.00 -2.66
N ARG A 217 -10.78 2.95 -3.18
CA ARG A 217 -9.90 2.09 -2.36
C ARG A 217 -8.81 2.89 -1.68
N TYR A 218 -8.16 3.80 -2.40
CA TYR A 218 -7.17 4.67 -1.79
C TYR A 218 -7.75 5.58 -0.71
N ALA A 219 -8.96 6.10 -0.90
CA ALA A 219 -9.64 6.89 0.11
C ALA A 219 -9.93 6.06 1.38
N GLU A 220 -10.44 4.84 1.21
CA GLU A 220 -10.72 3.94 2.34
C GLU A 220 -9.46 3.45 3.06
N CYS A 221 -8.35 3.21 2.34
CA CYS A 221 -7.05 2.96 2.98
C CYS A 221 -6.62 4.16 3.84
N MET A 222 -6.74 5.38 3.34
CA MET A 222 -6.42 6.60 4.11
C MET A 222 -7.34 6.75 5.32
N HIS A 223 -8.62 6.41 5.22
CA HIS A 223 -9.53 6.37 6.36
C HIS A 223 -9.03 5.40 7.43
N LEU A 224 -8.67 4.16 7.07
CA LEU A 224 -8.09 3.20 8.02
C LEU A 224 -6.83 3.73 8.70
N TYR A 225 -5.93 4.36 7.95
CA TYR A 225 -4.74 5.01 8.50
C TYR A 225 -5.11 6.11 9.52
N THR A 226 -6.13 6.92 9.22
CA THR A 226 -6.60 7.94 10.16
C THR A 226 -7.27 7.35 11.40
N TYR A 227 -7.90 6.18 11.33
CA TYR A 227 -8.66 5.62 12.45
C TYR A 227 -7.87 4.69 13.38
N SER A 228 -6.67 4.24 13.01
CA SER A 228 -5.93 3.21 13.77
C SER A 228 -4.50 3.63 14.08
N ALA A 229 -4.20 3.86 15.36
CA ALA A 229 -2.83 4.13 15.80
C ALA A 229 -1.88 2.94 15.55
N ALA A 230 -2.37 1.71 15.69
CA ALA A 230 -1.61 0.49 15.45
C ALA A 230 -1.19 0.38 13.96
N LEU A 231 -2.13 0.60 13.04
CA LEU A 231 -1.84 0.60 11.61
C LEU A 231 -0.83 1.70 11.26
N ARG A 232 -0.95 2.90 11.83
CA ARG A 232 0.04 3.98 11.62
C ARG A 232 1.45 3.59 12.04
N ALA A 233 1.61 2.81 13.10
CA ALA A 233 2.92 2.32 13.53
C ALA A 233 3.50 1.32 12.51
N LYS A 234 2.67 0.36 12.06
CA LYS A 234 3.05 -0.62 11.03
C LYS A 234 3.40 0.04 9.69
N VAL A 235 2.62 1.04 9.26
CA VAL A 235 2.90 1.81 8.03
C VAL A 235 4.23 2.56 8.14
N ARG A 236 4.52 3.19 9.28
CA ARG A 236 5.82 3.85 9.50
C ARG A 236 6.98 2.86 9.43
N GLN A 237 6.83 1.68 10.03
CA GLN A 237 7.83 0.62 9.96
C GLN A 237 8.02 0.11 8.53
N ALA A 238 6.93 -0.15 7.80
CA ALA A 238 6.96 -0.65 6.44
C ALA A 238 7.63 0.34 5.48
N LEU A 239 7.40 1.65 5.66
CA LEU A 239 8.05 2.70 4.87
C LEU A 239 9.55 2.87 5.18
N ALA A 240 9.99 2.47 6.37
CA ALA A 240 11.39 2.54 6.78
C ALA A 240 12.23 1.35 6.26
N MET A 241 11.59 0.27 5.80
CA MET A 241 12.31 -0.87 5.24
C MET A 241 12.70 -0.59 3.78
N PRO A 242 13.96 -0.84 3.38
CA PRO A 242 14.35 -0.74 1.97
C PRO A 242 13.53 -1.75 1.16
N SER A 243 12.88 -1.25 0.11
CA SER A 243 12.07 -2.09 -0.78
C SER A 243 12.99 -3.08 -1.49
N LEU A 244 12.89 -4.36 -1.15
CA LEU A 244 13.49 -5.46 -1.91
C LEU A 244 12.93 -5.48 -3.36
#